data_AF-A0A2N3N0X6-F1
#
_entry.id   AF-A0A2N3N0X6-F1
#
_cell.length_a   1.000
_cell.length_b   1.000
_cell.length_c   1.000
_cell.angle_alpha   90.00
_cell.angle_beta   90.00
_cell.angle_gamma   90.00
#
_symmetry.space_group_name_H-M   'P 1'
#
loop_
_entity.id
_entity.type
_entity.pdbx_description
1 polymer ?
#
loop_
_entity_poly.entity_id
_entity_poly.type
_entity_poly.pdbx_seq_one_letter_code
_entity_poly.pdbx_strand_id
1 'polypeptide(L)'
;MSSIRALGDSSALFLRLLVSSCVVLAQVANAHSEEGISICHWEKQGPLQGTDKFSRCNLPLDDTTGDTPSHWKPWSVRPICAYPFINTEPKYCIFTYHGFRGDRSISLITSPDVAAEAAPLLEDRNPQWYKASPSVPPLDGDFSPPYSVEEVPGRGKGVIATRDIRKGEVVITEPATMISMTPPRGIRPKQLTILSQTVLEQLPDVRRKRVLEMASMPDLDPLWGRFDTNAFGVFLTGENEHRGLFPEIAASFCRNTSRFIDGY
;
A
#
# COMPACT_ATOMS: atom_id res chain seq x y z
N MET A 1 4.75 33.63 -60.79
CA MET A 1 4.45 32.77 -61.96
C MET A 1 4.20 31.38 -61.39
N SER A 2 2.95 30.99 -61.16
CA SER A 2 2.12 30.17 -62.08
C SER A 2 2.40 28.67 -61.92
N SER A 3 1.44 27.75 -61.75
CA SER A 3 -0.03 27.87 -61.65
C SER A 3 -0.67 26.67 -60.93
N ILE A 4 -1.86 26.92 -60.38
CA ILE A 4 -2.88 26.03 -59.81
C ILE A 4 -3.25 24.82 -60.69
N ARG A 5 -3.57 23.66 -60.08
CA ARG A 5 -4.83 22.90 -60.28
C ARG A 5 -5.09 21.84 -59.18
N ALA A 6 -6.38 21.59 -58.92
CA ALA A 6 -6.91 20.69 -57.88
C ALA A 6 -8.16 19.94 -58.41
N LEU A 7 -8.74 19.03 -57.59
CA LEU A 7 -9.89 18.13 -57.88
C LEU A 7 -9.55 17.00 -58.89
N GLY A 8 -10.01 15.74 -58.83
CA GLY A 8 -10.84 14.91 -57.94
C GLY A 8 -10.86 13.47 -58.55
N ASP A 9 -11.48 12.40 -58.05
CA ASP A 9 -12.23 12.11 -56.81
C ASP A 9 -12.27 10.55 -56.60
N SER A 10 -13.07 10.04 -55.65
CA SER A 10 -13.64 8.67 -55.49
C SER A 10 -13.22 7.56 -56.49
N SER A 11 -12.82 6.35 -56.06
CA SER A 11 -13.75 5.34 -55.51
C SER A 11 -13.00 4.10 -54.95
N ALA A 12 -13.56 3.44 -53.93
CA ALA A 12 -13.01 2.20 -53.38
C ALA A 12 -13.44 0.95 -54.17
N LEU A 13 -12.54 -0.03 -54.38
CA LEU A 13 -12.95 -1.40 -54.70
C LEU A 13 -11.89 -2.47 -54.34
N PHE A 14 -12.28 -3.35 -53.41
CA PHE A 14 -11.93 -4.77 -53.29
C PHE A 14 -10.46 -5.24 -53.36
N LEU A 15 -10.01 -5.87 -52.27
CA LEU A 15 -9.52 -7.25 -52.37
C LEU A 15 -9.97 -8.07 -51.15
N ARG A 16 -10.86 -9.05 -51.38
CA ARG A 16 -11.09 -10.15 -50.43
C ARG A 16 -10.10 -11.26 -50.77
N LEU A 17 -9.40 -11.78 -49.77
CA LEU A 17 -8.86 -13.14 -49.82
C LEU A 17 -9.39 -13.93 -48.63
N LEU A 18 -9.71 -15.20 -48.91
CA LEU A 18 -10.61 -16.04 -48.12
C LEU A 18 -9.87 -17.22 -47.50
N VAL A 19 -10.34 -17.61 -46.31
CA VAL A 19 -10.48 -19.01 -45.84
C VAL A 19 -9.21 -19.87 -45.70
N SER A 20 -8.92 -20.20 -44.44
CA SER A 20 -8.86 -21.60 -43.97
C SER A 20 -9.11 -21.59 -42.45
N SER A 21 -10.33 -21.82 -41.96
CA SER A 21 -11.03 -23.12 -41.86
C SER A 21 -10.40 -24.08 -40.85
N CYS A 22 -10.98 -24.15 -39.65
CA CYS A 22 -11.48 -25.42 -39.13
C CYS A 22 -12.63 -25.19 -38.13
N VAL A 23 -13.57 -26.12 -38.07
CA VAL A 23 -14.86 -25.95 -37.40
C VAL A 23 -14.88 -26.61 -36.02
N VAL A 24 -15.50 -25.89 -35.09
CA VAL A 24 -16.15 -26.31 -33.83
C VAL A 24 -16.45 -27.81 -33.72
N LEU A 25 -16.15 -28.42 -32.56
CA LEU A 25 -17.17 -29.08 -31.70
C LEU A 25 -16.60 -29.51 -30.34
N ALA A 26 -17.46 -29.43 -29.32
CA ALA A 26 -17.14 -29.83 -27.96
C ALA A 26 -17.28 -31.35 -27.76
N GLN A 27 -16.54 -31.91 -26.81
CA GLN A 27 -16.86 -33.20 -26.19
C GLN A 27 -16.86 -33.06 -24.67
N VAL A 28 -17.99 -33.41 -24.05
CA VAL A 28 -18.14 -33.62 -22.62
C VAL A 28 -18.14 -35.12 -22.38
N ALA A 29 -16.99 -35.65 -21.97
CA ALA A 29 -16.74 -36.97 -21.37
C ALA A 29 -15.26 -36.97 -20.93
N ASN A 30 -14.81 -37.67 -19.88
CA ASN A 30 -15.49 -38.62 -19.03
C ASN A 30 -14.92 -38.51 -17.60
N ALA A 31 -15.66 -38.94 -16.58
CA ALA A 31 -15.09 -39.13 -15.26
C ALA A 31 -14.23 -40.42 -15.25
N HIS A 32 -12.92 -40.28 -15.03
CA HIS A 32 -12.07 -41.39 -14.61
C HIS A 32 -11.21 -40.92 -13.43
N SER A 33 -11.24 -41.71 -12.36
CA SER A 33 -10.41 -41.54 -11.18
C SER A 33 -9.07 -42.24 -11.36
N GLU A 34 -7.98 -41.50 -11.30
CA GLU A 34 -6.64 -42.05 -11.04
C GLU A 34 -5.82 -41.04 -10.23
N GLU A 35 -4.87 -41.55 -9.46
CA GLU A 35 -4.27 -40.86 -8.31
C GLU A 35 -3.19 -39.82 -8.70
N GLY A 36 -2.90 -38.91 -7.77
CA GLY A 36 -1.51 -38.45 -7.61
C GLY A 36 -1.07 -37.20 -8.36
N ILE A 37 -1.96 -36.31 -8.80
CA ILE A 37 -1.58 -34.92 -9.10
C ILE A 37 -2.04 -34.01 -7.96
N SER A 38 -1.07 -33.46 -7.23
CA SER A 38 -1.27 -32.31 -6.35
C SER A 38 -1.62 -31.08 -7.21
N ILE A 39 -2.88 -31.01 -7.66
CA ILE A 39 -3.47 -29.79 -8.19
C ILE A 39 -3.22 -28.73 -7.11
N CYS A 40 -2.48 -27.67 -7.46
CA CYS A 40 -2.27 -26.55 -6.54
C CYS A 40 -3.63 -26.15 -5.98
N HIS A 41 -3.77 -26.17 -4.65
CA HIS A 41 -4.99 -25.73 -4.01
C HIS A 41 -5.11 -24.23 -4.29
N TRP A 42 -5.80 -23.90 -5.40
CA TRP A 42 -6.19 -22.55 -5.76
C TRP A 42 -7.23 -22.14 -4.72
N GLU A 43 -6.70 -21.71 -3.57
CA GLU A 43 -7.38 -20.88 -2.60
C GLU A 43 -7.94 -19.73 -3.41
N LYS A 44 -9.23 -19.81 -3.75
CA LYS A 44 -9.83 -18.92 -4.74
C LYS A 44 -9.58 -17.51 -4.24
N GLN A 45 -8.78 -16.74 -4.97
CA GLN A 45 -8.76 -15.29 -4.77
C GLN A 45 -10.23 -14.87 -4.87
N GLY A 46 -10.77 -14.37 -3.74
CA GLY A 46 -12.19 -14.07 -3.59
C GLY A 46 -12.60 -13.22 -4.77
N PRO A 47 -13.74 -13.55 -5.42
CA PRO A 47 -13.94 -13.38 -6.85
C PRO A 47 -13.39 -12.04 -7.35
N LEU A 48 -12.57 -12.08 -8.41
CA LEU A 48 -12.04 -10.90 -9.10
C LEU A 48 -13.12 -10.01 -9.75
N GLN A 49 -14.39 -10.26 -9.42
CA GLN A 49 -15.50 -9.34 -9.62
C GLN A 49 -15.14 -8.03 -8.92
N GLY A 50 -14.94 -6.98 -9.72
CA GLY A 50 -14.85 -5.61 -9.21
C GLY A 50 -16.07 -5.34 -8.35
N THR A 51 -15.86 -5.06 -7.07
CA THR A 51 -16.97 -4.79 -6.15
C THR A 51 -17.67 -3.51 -6.58
N ASP A 52 -19.00 -3.51 -6.56
CA ASP A 52 -19.84 -2.32 -6.85
C ASP A 52 -19.58 -1.12 -5.91
N LYS A 53 -18.65 -1.27 -4.96
CA LYS A 53 -18.10 -0.19 -4.14
C LYS A 53 -17.26 0.81 -4.95
N PHE A 54 -16.64 0.40 -6.06
CA PHE A 54 -15.98 1.33 -7.00
C PHE A 54 -16.99 2.07 -7.90
N SER A 55 -18.22 1.58 -8.02
CA SER A 55 -19.31 2.22 -8.77
C SER A 55 -19.91 3.45 -8.05
N ARG A 56 -19.43 3.79 -6.85
CA ARG A 56 -19.86 4.95 -6.07
C ARG A 56 -18.67 5.87 -5.82
N CYS A 57 -18.78 7.12 -6.27
CA CYS A 57 -17.88 8.17 -5.83
C CYS A 57 -18.09 8.40 -4.32
N ASN A 58 -17.13 7.98 -3.50
CA ASN A 58 -17.14 8.30 -2.08
C ASN A 58 -16.95 9.81 -1.92
N LEU A 59 -17.72 10.42 -1.01
CA LEU A 59 -17.55 11.84 -0.72
C LEU A 59 -16.24 12.05 0.06
N PRO A 60 -15.43 13.07 -0.30
CA PRO A 60 -14.28 13.48 0.49
C PRO A 60 -14.70 13.79 1.94
N LEU A 61 -14.03 13.15 2.90
CA LEU A 61 -14.25 13.36 4.33
C LEU A 61 -13.05 14.11 4.91
N ASP A 62 -13.29 14.97 5.89
CA ASP A 62 -12.26 15.80 6.50
C ASP A 62 -12.56 16.16 7.97
N ASP A 63 -11.76 17.06 8.52
CA ASP A 63 -11.86 17.58 9.89
C ASP A 63 -13.07 18.49 10.16
N THR A 64 -13.92 18.73 9.16
CA THR A 64 -15.15 19.53 9.26
C THR A 64 -16.43 18.72 9.06
N THR A 65 -16.32 17.44 8.69
CA THR A 65 -17.47 16.63 8.27
C THR A 65 -18.45 16.28 9.40
N GLY A 66 -18.03 16.38 10.67
CA GLY A 66 -18.92 16.30 11.83
C GLY A 66 -18.24 15.78 13.10
N ASP A 67 -18.99 15.69 14.20
CA ASP A 67 -18.47 15.40 15.54
C ASP A 67 -18.96 14.07 16.15
N THR A 68 -19.62 13.22 15.36
CA THR A 68 -20.04 11.86 15.76
C THR A 68 -19.47 10.77 14.85
N PRO A 69 -19.14 9.56 15.35
CA PRO A 69 -18.54 8.47 14.57
C PRO A 69 -19.29 8.03 13.32
N SER A 70 -20.57 8.35 13.19
CA SER A 70 -21.35 8.14 11.97
C SER A 70 -20.87 8.98 10.78
N HIS A 71 -20.35 10.18 11.01
CA HIS A 71 -20.02 11.15 9.95
C HIS A 71 -18.67 10.90 9.28
N TRP A 72 -17.73 10.21 9.96
CA TRP A 72 -16.41 9.92 9.42
C TRP A 72 -16.17 8.44 9.10
N LYS A 73 -17.21 7.58 9.07
CA LYS A 73 -17.04 6.21 8.57
C LYS A 73 -16.57 6.23 7.10
N PRO A 74 -15.65 5.32 6.70
CA PRO A 74 -15.22 4.11 7.42
C PRO A 74 -14.06 4.34 8.42
N TRP A 75 -13.52 5.54 8.52
CA TRP A 75 -12.41 5.85 9.43
C TRP A 75 -12.80 5.58 10.88
N SER A 76 -11.85 5.06 11.65
CA SER A 76 -12.05 4.72 13.06
C SER A 76 -11.88 5.93 13.97
N VAL A 77 -11.07 6.91 13.54
CA VAL A 77 -10.84 8.19 14.22
C VAL A 77 -11.30 9.33 13.32
N ARG A 78 -11.80 10.41 13.92
CA ARG A 78 -12.16 11.65 13.23
C ARG A 78 -10.93 12.22 12.50
N PRO A 79 -11.00 12.55 11.19
CA PRO A 79 -9.87 13.13 10.49
C PRO A 79 -9.41 14.44 11.10
N ILE A 80 -8.09 14.70 10.99
CA ILE A 80 -7.43 15.92 11.45
C ILE A 80 -6.59 16.45 10.30
N CYS A 81 -6.78 17.72 9.94
CA CYS A 81 -6.18 18.32 8.74
C CYS A 81 -5.22 19.46 9.06
N ALA A 82 -4.11 19.50 8.32
CA ALA A 82 -3.32 20.68 8.12
C ALA A 82 -3.77 21.42 6.86
N TYR A 83 -3.72 22.75 6.95
CA TYR A 83 -4.23 23.67 5.94
C TYR A 83 -3.06 24.43 5.33
N PRO A 84 -2.83 24.34 4.00
CA PRO A 84 -1.78 25.11 3.36
C PRO A 84 -2.17 26.59 3.32
N PHE A 85 -1.20 27.50 3.41
CA PHE A 85 -1.46 28.93 3.17
C PHE A 85 -1.65 29.26 1.68
N ILE A 86 -1.44 28.29 0.79
CA ILE A 86 -1.64 28.38 -0.65
C ILE A 86 -2.98 27.72 -0.96
N ASN A 87 -4.01 28.51 -1.26
CA ASN A 87 -5.39 28.02 -1.42
C ASN A 87 -5.61 27.03 -2.59
N THR A 88 -4.64 26.87 -3.49
CA THR A 88 -4.68 25.90 -4.60
C THR A 88 -4.06 24.56 -4.25
N GLU A 89 -3.37 24.44 -3.12
CA GLU A 89 -2.80 23.19 -2.62
C GLU A 89 -3.86 22.46 -1.76
N PRO A 90 -3.96 21.11 -1.83
CA PRO A 90 -4.98 20.38 -1.09
C PRO A 90 -4.75 20.42 0.43
N LYS A 91 -5.83 20.23 1.20
CA LYS A 91 -5.72 19.91 2.64
C LYS A 91 -4.88 18.63 2.81
N TYR A 92 -4.12 18.57 3.89
CA TYR A 92 -3.28 17.42 4.21
C TYR A 92 -3.75 16.80 5.52
N CYS A 93 -4.43 15.66 5.44
CA CYS A 93 -5.25 15.13 6.52
C CYS A 93 -4.83 13.71 6.91
N ILE A 94 -4.97 13.39 8.20
CA ILE A 94 -4.79 12.04 8.74
C ILE A 94 -6.12 11.29 8.71
N PHE A 95 -6.08 10.05 8.24
CA PHE A 95 -7.18 9.11 8.20
C PHE A 95 -6.73 7.77 8.81
N THR A 96 -7.28 7.41 9.96
CA THR A 96 -6.89 6.17 10.67
C THR A 96 -8.00 5.14 10.61
N TYR A 97 -7.62 3.90 10.31
CA TYR A 97 -8.52 2.75 10.23
C TYR A 97 -7.93 1.58 11.05
N HIS A 98 -8.67 1.11 12.05
CA HIS A 98 -8.24 0.07 13.01
C HIS A 98 -8.69 -1.36 12.64
N GLY A 99 -9.26 -1.56 11.45
CA GLY A 99 -9.70 -2.87 10.95
C GLY A 99 -8.99 -3.28 9.65
N PHE A 100 -7.71 -2.91 9.52
CA PHE A 100 -6.91 -3.14 8.32
C PHE A 100 -6.19 -4.48 8.43
N ARG A 101 -6.35 -5.37 7.44
CA ARG A 101 -5.61 -6.64 7.36
C ARG A 101 -5.76 -7.46 8.65
N GLY A 102 -7.01 -7.61 9.09
CA GLY A 102 -7.41 -8.14 10.39
C GLY A 102 -7.68 -7.04 11.42
N ASP A 103 -7.01 -7.15 12.55
CA ASP A 103 -7.06 -6.31 13.75
C ASP A 103 -5.98 -5.22 13.77
N ARG A 104 -5.39 -4.89 12.60
CA ARG A 104 -4.27 -3.96 12.50
C ARG A 104 -4.75 -2.54 12.17
N SER A 105 -3.92 -1.57 12.53
CA SER A 105 -4.13 -0.17 12.22
C SER A 105 -3.33 0.27 10.99
N ILE A 106 -3.92 1.14 10.17
CA ILE A 106 -3.19 1.98 9.21
C ILE A 106 -3.57 3.45 9.42
N SER A 107 -2.56 4.32 9.35
CA SER A 107 -2.75 5.77 9.26
C SER A 107 -2.34 6.27 7.87
N LEU A 108 -3.31 6.79 7.13
CA LEU A 108 -3.12 7.37 5.80
C LEU A 108 -3.04 8.90 5.93
N ILE A 109 -1.97 9.53 5.44
CA ILE A 109 -1.81 10.99 5.44
C ILE A 109 -1.82 11.50 4.00
N THR A 110 -2.95 12.08 3.60
CA THR A 110 -3.24 12.41 2.19
C THR A 110 -4.36 13.46 2.08
N SER A 111 -4.78 13.79 0.87
CA SER A 111 -5.93 14.70 0.66
C SER A 111 -7.27 13.98 0.92
N PRO A 112 -8.33 14.71 1.32
CA PRO A 112 -9.68 14.15 1.46
C PRO A 112 -10.17 13.35 0.24
N ASP A 113 -9.84 13.78 -0.98
CA ASP A 113 -10.24 13.12 -2.23
C ASP A 113 -9.55 11.76 -2.40
N VAL A 114 -8.22 11.71 -2.22
CA VAL A 114 -7.44 10.48 -2.31
C VAL A 114 -7.82 9.51 -1.21
N ALA A 115 -8.12 10.01 0.00
CA ALA A 115 -8.60 9.17 1.09
C ALA A 115 -9.96 8.52 0.78
N ALA A 116 -10.90 9.29 0.20
CA ALA A 116 -12.20 8.77 -0.20
C ALA A 116 -12.11 7.71 -1.31
N GLU A 117 -11.20 7.90 -2.28
CA GLU A 117 -10.91 6.90 -3.32
C GLU A 117 -10.22 5.65 -2.74
N ALA A 118 -9.30 5.83 -1.79
CA ALA A 118 -8.54 4.74 -1.16
C ALA A 118 -9.35 3.91 -0.16
N ALA A 119 -10.40 4.46 0.46
CA ALA A 119 -11.12 3.79 1.55
C ALA A 119 -11.63 2.37 1.21
N PRO A 120 -12.20 2.08 0.02
CA PRO A 120 -12.60 0.72 -0.39
C PRO A 120 -11.44 -0.26 -0.61
N LEU A 121 -10.19 0.23 -0.74
CA LEU A 121 -8.98 -0.60 -0.86
C LEU A 121 -8.45 -1.06 0.51
N LEU A 122 -8.81 -0.34 1.58
CA LEU A 122 -8.44 -0.66 2.96
C LEU A 122 -9.38 -1.66 3.62
N GLU A 123 -10.58 -1.86 3.07
CA GLU A 123 -11.51 -2.90 3.53
C GLU A 123 -11.01 -4.31 3.17
N ASP A 124 -10.97 -5.21 4.16
CA ASP A 124 -10.56 -6.60 3.95
C ASP A 124 -11.60 -7.40 3.16
N ARG A 125 -11.25 -7.76 1.92
CA ARG A 125 -12.10 -8.58 1.04
C ARG A 125 -12.39 -9.99 1.59
N ASN A 126 -11.49 -10.54 2.41
CA ASN A 126 -11.74 -11.73 3.21
C ASN A 126 -10.88 -11.70 4.49
N PRO A 127 -11.46 -11.51 5.69
CA PRO A 127 -10.70 -11.50 6.94
C PRO A 127 -10.05 -12.85 7.28
N GLN A 128 -10.44 -13.95 6.65
CA GLN A 128 -9.75 -15.24 6.80
C GLN A 128 -8.29 -15.18 6.33
N TRP A 129 -7.95 -14.32 5.38
CA TRP A 129 -6.58 -14.15 4.89
C TRP A 129 -5.63 -13.53 5.92
N TYR A 130 -6.15 -12.96 7.01
CA TYR A 130 -5.38 -12.32 8.07
C TYR A 130 -5.59 -12.96 9.46
N LYS A 131 -6.31 -14.08 9.52
CA LYS A 131 -6.30 -14.94 10.70
C LYS A 131 -4.89 -15.50 10.89
N ALA A 132 -4.49 -15.65 12.15
CA ALA A 132 -3.23 -16.29 12.53
C ALA A 132 -3.02 -17.60 11.75
N SER A 133 -1.92 -17.66 11.01
CA SER A 133 -1.57 -18.71 10.07
C SER A 133 -0.04 -18.80 10.04
N PRO A 134 0.58 -19.94 9.67
CA PRO A 134 2.02 -19.98 9.39
C PRO A 134 2.48 -18.91 8.40
N SER A 135 1.57 -18.43 7.53
CA SER A 135 1.81 -17.38 6.55
C SER A 135 1.44 -15.96 7.01
N VAL A 136 0.84 -15.77 8.19
CA VAL A 136 0.48 -14.44 8.75
C VAL A 136 0.73 -14.45 10.26
N PRO A 137 1.79 -13.79 10.75
CA PRO A 137 2.10 -13.74 12.18
C PRO A 137 0.96 -13.13 13.01
N PRO A 138 0.60 -13.73 14.16
CA PRO A 138 -0.28 -13.10 15.15
C PRO A 138 0.28 -11.74 15.62
N LEU A 139 -0.58 -10.82 16.06
CA LEU A 139 -0.13 -9.53 16.59
C LEU A 139 0.60 -9.64 17.94
N ASP A 140 0.08 -10.46 18.86
CA ASP A 140 0.51 -10.52 20.27
C ASP A 140 1.00 -11.92 20.68
N GLY A 141 1.52 -12.70 19.73
CA GLY A 141 2.01 -14.06 19.97
C GLY A 141 3.53 -14.15 20.06
N ASP A 142 4.02 -15.19 20.75
CA ASP A 142 5.42 -15.64 20.73
C ASP A 142 5.78 -16.30 19.37
N PHE A 143 5.50 -15.58 18.29
CA PHE A 143 5.88 -15.97 16.95
C PHE A 143 7.34 -15.57 16.73
N SER A 144 8.25 -16.51 16.97
CA SER A 144 9.62 -16.39 16.48
C SER A 144 9.59 -16.44 14.94
N PRO A 145 9.93 -15.34 14.24
CA PRO A 145 10.04 -15.39 12.78
C PRO A 145 11.09 -16.42 12.33
N PRO A 146 11.02 -16.93 11.09
CA PRO A 146 12.02 -17.85 10.55
C PRO A 146 13.38 -17.19 10.28
N TYR A 147 13.61 -16.00 10.82
CA TYR A 147 14.81 -15.19 10.67
C TYR A 147 15.14 -14.41 11.95
N SER A 148 16.43 -14.13 12.16
CA SER A 148 16.97 -13.16 13.10
C SER A 148 17.36 -11.88 12.35
N VAL A 149 17.40 -10.74 13.03
CA VAL A 149 17.96 -9.49 12.48
C VAL A 149 19.35 -9.29 13.07
N GLU A 150 20.38 -9.38 12.24
CA GLU A 150 21.79 -9.39 12.65
C GLU A 150 22.61 -8.36 11.86
N GLU A 151 23.81 -8.03 12.36
CA GLU A 151 24.75 -7.17 11.63
C GLU A 151 25.59 -8.03 10.67
N VAL A 152 25.40 -7.81 9.37
CA VAL A 152 26.10 -8.49 8.28
C VAL A 152 27.35 -7.68 7.92
N PRO A 153 28.57 -8.26 8.05
CA PRO A 153 29.82 -7.57 7.79
C PRO A 153 29.86 -6.89 6.41
N GLY A 154 30.17 -5.59 6.40
CA GLY A 154 30.23 -4.79 5.18
C GLY A 154 28.88 -4.48 4.51
N ARG A 155 27.74 -4.89 5.08
CA ARG A 155 26.39 -4.67 4.51
C ARG A 155 25.41 -3.96 5.45
N GLY A 156 25.71 -3.85 6.74
CA GLY A 156 24.81 -3.23 7.71
C GLY A 156 23.92 -4.27 8.39
N LYS A 157 22.68 -3.90 8.74
CA LYS A 157 21.70 -4.89 9.22
C LYS A 157 21.15 -5.73 8.08
N GLY A 158 20.83 -6.99 8.37
CA GLY A 158 20.13 -7.89 7.46
C GLY A 158 19.38 -8.99 8.21
N VAL A 159 18.59 -9.77 7.47
CA VAL A 159 17.89 -10.96 7.99
C VAL A 159 18.69 -12.23 7.71
N ILE A 160 18.84 -13.09 8.71
CA ILE A 160 19.49 -14.41 8.60
C ILE A 160 18.47 -15.47 8.99
N ALA A 161 18.32 -16.54 8.20
CA ALA A 161 17.35 -17.59 8.50
C ALA A 161 17.76 -18.38 9.76
N THR A 162 16.84 -18.53 10.71
CA THR A 162 17.06 -19.27 11.98
C THR A 162 16.77 -20.78 11.86
N ARG A 163 16.19 -21.19 10.73
CA ARG A 163 15.86 -22.57 10.37
C ARG A 163 15.78 -22.73 8.86
N ASP A 164 15.68 -23.96 8.38
CA ASP A 164 15.34 -24.23 6.99
C ASP A 164 13.96 -23.66 6.64
N ILE A 165 13.88 -23.02 5.47
CA ILE A 165 12.68 -22.41 4.90
C ILE A 165 12.34 -23.19 3.62
N ARG A 166 11.12 -23.72 3.53
CA ARG A 166 10.73 -24.55 2.37
C ARG A 166 10.43 -23.68 1.14
N LYS A 167 10.62 -24.25 -0.04
CA LYS A 167 10.23 -23.59 -1.30
C LYS A 167 8.72 -23.30 -1.29
N GLY A 168 8.35 -22.04 -1.48
CA GLY A 168 6.96 -21.57 -1.44
C GLY A 168 6.46 -21.16 -0.05
N GLU A 169 7.30 -21.21 0.98
CA GLU A 169 6.96 -20.75 2.33
C GLU A 169 7.04 -19.22 2.43
N VAL A 170 6.09 -18.60 3.14
CA VAL A 170 6.08 -17.15 3.39
C VAL A 170 7.08 -16.80 4.50
N VAL A 171 8.13 -16.06 4.16
CA VAL A 171 9.20 -15.68 5.11
C VAL A 171 8.81 -14.47 5.96
N ILE A 172 8.25 -13.45 5.31
CA ILE A 172 7.81 -12.21 5.93
C ILE A 172 6.55 -11.70 5.23
N THR A 173 5.61 -11.17 6.00
CA THR A 173 4.46 -10.43 5.50
C THR A 173 4.19 -9.30 6.47
N GLU A 174 4.21 -8.07 5.96
CA GLU A 174 3.89 -6.90 6.75
C GLU A 174 2.95 -5.97 5.95
N PRO A 175 1.78 -5.64 6.51
CA PRO A 175 0.96 -4.55 5.99
C PRO A 175 1.46 -3.20 6.53
N ALA A 176 1.37 -2.17 5.69
CA ALA A 176 1.81 -0.82 6.02
C ALA A 176 1.16 -0.31 7.31
N THR A 177 1.98 0.26 8.21
CA THR A 177 1.51 0.92 9.43
C THR A 177 1.08 2.36 9.14
N MET A 178 1.74 2.99 8.16
CA MET A 178 1.46 4.34 7.70
C MET A 178 1.64 4.42 6.19
N ILE A 179 0.79 5.18 5.49
CA ILE A 179 1.01 5.58 4.10
C ILE A 179 0.88 7.11 4.03
N SER A 180 1.76 7.77 3.27
CA SER A 180 1.74 9.22 3.13
C SER A 180 2.08 9.65 1.72
N MET A 181 1.38 10.63 1.18
CA MET A 181 1.92 11.46 0.09
C MET A 181 3.00 12.42 0.65
N THR A 182 3.73 13.10 -0.23
CA THR A 182 4.55 14.25 0.15
C THR A 182 3.63 15.40 0.63
N PRO A 183 3.94 16.08 1.75
CA PRO A 183 3.13 17.22 2.20
C PRO A 183 2.97 18.31 1.13
N PRO A 184 1.74 18.81 0.88
CA PRO A 184 1.49 19.92 -0.04
C PRO A 184 2.27 21.19 0.32
N ARG A 185 2.50 22.05 -0.66
CA ARG A 185 3.28 23.28 -0.41
C ARG A 185 2.50 24.24 0.49
N GLY A 186 3.22 24.87 1.40
CA GLY A 186 2.65 25.86 2.31
C GLY A 186 1.93 25.29 3.53
N ILE A 187 2.01 23.99 3.81
CA ILE A 187 1.75 23.47 5.15
C ILE A 187 2.82 24.02 6.11
N ARG A 188 2.42 24.55 7.27
CA ARG A 188 3.37 25.12 8.24
C ARG A 188 4.10 24.01 9.01
N PRO A 189 5.40 24.13 9.33
CA PRO A 189 6.13 23.12 10.10
C PRO A 189 5.45 22.71 11.41
N LYS A 190 4.90 23.68 12.16
CA LYS A 190 4.13 23.40 13.39
C LYS A 190 2.91 22.48 13.15
N GLN A 191 2.23 22.60 12.00
CA GLN A 191 1.13 21.70 11.66
C GLN A 191 1.65 20.29 11.33
N LEU A 192 2.77 20.17 10.61
CA LEU A 192 3.39 18.85 10.34
C LEU A 192 3.78 18.13 11.63
N THR A 193 4.36 18.83 12.62
CA THR A 193 4.68 18.25 13.94
C THR A 193 3.43 17.80 14.70
N ILE A 194 2.34 18.59 14.66
CA ILE A 194 1.07 18.18 15.29
C ILE A 194 0.51 16.93 14.61
N LEU A 195 0.55 16.86 13.27
CA LEU A 195 0.12 15.67 12.54
C LEU A 195 0.99 14.45 12.89
N SER A 196 2.32 14.60 12.98
CA SER A 196 3.24 13.52 13.40
C SER A 196 2.91 12.95 14.77
N GLN A 197 2.74 13.82 15.76
CA GLN A 197 2.40 13.43 17.13
C GLN A 197 1.05 12.71 17.16
N THR A 198 0.05 13.27 16.47
CA THR A 198 -1.29 12.70 16.33
C THR A 198 -1.25 11.30 15.72
N VAL A 199 -0.47 11.07 14.65
CA VAL A 199 -0.34 9.75 14.04
C VAL A 199 0.31 8.75 14.98
N LEU A 200 1.40 9.13 15.65
CA LEU A 200 2.03 8.26 16.64
C LEU A 200 1.05 7.89 17.76
N GLU A 201 0.32 8.85 18.32
CA GLU A 201 -0.69 8.64 19.36
C GLU A 201 -1.81 7.69 18.89
N GLN A 202 -2.27 7.81 17.65
CA GLN A 202 -3.31 6.97 17.05
C GLN A 202 -2.87 5.54 16.70
N LEU A 203 -1.56 5.24 16.69
CA LEU A 203 -1.06 3.87 16.52
C LEU A 203 -1.18 3.07 17.83
N PRO A 204 -1.52 1.76 17.78
CA PRO A 204 -1.40 0.85 18.92
C PRO A 204 0.02 0.82 19.49
N ASP A 205 0.16 0.67 20.82
CA ASP A 205 1.43 0.84 21.53
C ASP A 205 2.59 0.00 20.95
N VAL A 206 2.33 -1.26 20.59
CA VAL A 206 3.30 -2.17 19.96
C VAL A 206 3.81 -1.59 18.63
N ARG A 207 2.90 -1.09 17.78
CA ARG A 207 3.24 -0.47 16.49
C ARG A 207 3.95 0.87 16.67
N ARG A 208 3.50 1.70 17.61
CA ARG A 208 4.16 2.98 17.96
C ARG A 208 5.60 2.73 18.39
N LYS A 209 5.83 1.76 19.29
CA LYS A 209 7.17 1.35 19.73
C LYS A 209 8.03 0.90 18.56
N ARG A 210 7.51 0.03 17.67
CA ARG A 210 8.23 -0.42 16.47
C ARG A 210 8.65 0.72 15.55
N VAL A 211 7.76 1.68 15.28
CA VAL A 211 8.12 2.89 14.52
C VAL A 211 9.27 3.65 15.20
N LEU A 212 9.20 3.85 16.51
CA LEU A 212 10.21 4.55 17.30
C LEU A 212 11.56 3.79 17.45
N GLU A 213 11.61 2.49 17.13
CA GLU A 213 12.84 1.67 17.11
C GLU A 213 13.62 1.76 15.78
N MET A 214 13.03 2.31 14.72
CA MET A 214 13.61 2.39 13.37
C MET A 214 14.85 3.32 13.27
N ALA A 215 15.50 3.37 12.12
CA ALA A 215 16.49 4.41 11.82
C ALA A 215 15.79 5.80 11.69
N SER A 216 16.49 6.88 12.03
CA SER A 216 16.04 8.26 11.79
C SER A 216 17.21 9.11 11.33
N MET A 217 16.95 10.08 10.46
CA MET A 217 17.84 11.22 10.32
C MET A 217 17.85 12.04 11.63
N PRO A 218 19.02 12.60 12.05
CA PRO A 218 19.09 13.59 13.12
C PRO A 218 18.28 14.85 12.80
N ASP A 219 17.96 15.63 13.83
CA ASP A 219 17.36 16.99 13.77
C ASP A 219 16.02 17.14 13.04
N LEU A 220 15.40 16.03 12.61
CA LEU A 220 14.05 16.00 12.06
C LEU A 220 13.00 15.59 13.09
N ASP A 221 11.74 15.84 12.74
CA ASP A 221 10.57 15.44 13.52
C ASP A 221 10.58 13.92 13.82
N PRO A 222 10.17 13.47 15.04
CA PRO A 222 10.31 12.08 15.48
C PRO A 222 9.61 11.04 14.60
N LEU A 223 8.59 11.42 13.82
CA LEU A 223 7.97 10.55 12.83
C LEU A 223 8.56 10.76 11.44
N TRP A 224 8.64 12.01 10.95
CA TRP A 224 9.07 12.28 9.57
C TRP A 224 10.51 11.86 9.31
N GLY A 225 11.45 12.10 10.23
CA GLY A 225 12.84 11.68 10.08
C GLY A 225 13.01 10.17 9.94
N ARG A 226 12.06 9.39 10.48
CA ARG A 226 11.98 7.93 10.33
C ARG A 226 11.28 7.55 9.04
N PHE A 227 10.14 8.17 8.76
CA PHE A 227 9.38 7.92 7.55
C PHE A 227 10.22 8.18 6.29
N ASP A 228 10.90 9.33 6.21
CA ASP A 228 11.75 9.68 5.08
C ASP A 228 12.98 8.77 4.92
N THR A 229 13.47 8.18 6.01
CA THR A 229 14.61 7.25 5.99
C THR A 229 14.22 5.82 5.58
N ASN A 230 12.96 5.41 5.81
CA ASN A 230 12.58 3.99 5.83
C ASN A 230 11.32 3.64 5.01
N ALA A 231 10.57 4.63 4.51
CA ALA A 231 9.35 4.37 3.75
C ALA A 231 9.67 4.05 2.28
N PHE A 232 8.94 3.08 1.72
CA PHE A 232 9.09 2.61 0.34
C PHE A 232 8.00 3.20 -0.55
N GLY A 233 8.27 3.43 -1.83
CA GLY A 233 7.23 3.86 -2.79
C GLY A 233 6.08 2.85 -2.87
N VAL A 234 4.84 3.34 -2.79
CA VAL A 234 3.61 2.54 -2.91
C VAL A 234 2.60 3.26 -3.79
N PHE A 235 1.80 2.49 -4.52
CA PHE A 235 0.68 3.00 -5.29
C PHE A 235 -0.61 2.78 -4.50
N LEU A 236 -1.31 3.86 -4.18
CA LEU A 236 -2.57 3.83 -3.44
C LEU A 236 -3.74 4.04 -4.41
N THR A 237 -3.90 5.28 -4.92
CA THR A 237 -4.82 5.62 -6.00
C THR A 237 -4.25 6.73 -6.89
N GLY A 238 -4.76 6.83 -8.13
CA GLY A 238 -4.34 7.84 -9.11
C GLY A 238 -2.84 7.82 -9.47
N GLU A 239 -2.35 8.98 -9.91
CA GLU A 239 -0.94 9.21 -10.29
C GLU A 239 -0.06 9.74 -9.14
N ASN A 240 -0.65 9.98 -7.96
CA ASN A 240 0.04 10.59 -6.83
C ASN A 240 1.02 9.60 -6.19
N GLU A 241 2.31 9.97 -6.13
CA GLU A 241 3.32 9.19 -5.42
C GLU A 241 3.03 9.15 -3.91
N HIS A 242 2.87 7.95 -3.38
CA HIS A 242 2.77 7.70 -1.96
C HIS A 242 3.98 6.88 -1.49
N ARG A 243 4.32 7.02 -0.21
CA ARG A 243 5.30 6.17 0.46
C ARG A 243 4.62 5.42 1.60
N GLY A 244 5.01 4.17 1.83
CA GLY A 244 4.48 3.28 2.86
C GLY A 244 5.54 2.89 3.88
N LEU A 245 5.19 2.93 5.16
CA LEU A 245 6.07 2.55 6.27
C LEU A 245 5.74 1.13 6.73
N PHE A 246 6.77 0.28 6.72
CA PHE A 246 6.71 -1.13 7.08
C PHE A 246 7.79 -1.39 8.15
N PRO A 247 7.49 -1.17 9.46
CA PRO A 247 8.49 -1.19 10.52
C PRO A 247 9.33 -2.47 10.62
N GLU A 248 8.74 -3.67 10.51
CA GLU A 248 9.47 -4.93 10.61
C GLU A 248 10.41 -5.15 9.41
N ILE A 249 9.94 -4.84 8.19
CA ILE A 249 10.75 -4.88 6.96
C ILE A 249 11.90 -3.87 7.04
N ALA A 250 11.60 -2.61 7.34
CA ALA A 250 12.59 -1.53 7.27
C ALA A 250 13.62 -1.56 8.40
N ALA A 251 13.23 -1.91 9.63
CA ALA A 251 14.17 -2.05 10.75
C ALA A 251 15.21 -3.16 10.52
N SER A 252 14.91 -4.13 9.65
CA SER A 252 15.85 -5.17 9.21
C SER A 252 16.84 -4.71 8.13
N PHE A 253 16.56 -3.62 7.42
CA PHE A 253 17.29 -3.20 6.21
C PHE A 253 18.22 -2.00 6.44
N CYS A 254 17.89 -1.08 7.35
CA CYS A 254 18.62 0.19 7.49
C CYS A 254 19.56 0.28 8.71
N ARG A 255 20.85 0.01 8.49
CA ARG A 255 21.98 0.67 9.19
C ARG A 255 23.26 0.69 8.34
N ASN A 256 23.56 1.82 7.67
CA ASN A 256 24.91 2.41 7.52
C ASN A 256 24.93 3.51 6.44
N THR A 257 24.62 4.75 6.81
CA THR A 257 25.02 5.96 6.05
C THR A 257 25.66 7.04 6.91
N SER A 258 25.80 6.80 8.22
CA SER A 258 26.44 7.72 9.19
C SER A 258 27.85 7.27 9.60
N ARG A 259 28.66 6.80 8.65
CA ARG A 259 30.12 6.92 8.73
C ARG A 259 30.55 8.07 7.83
N PHE A 260 30.66 9.26 8.43
CA PHE A 260 31.50 10.30 7.83
C PHE A 260 32.92 9.76 7.68
N ILE A 261 33.50 9.95 6.50
CA ILE A 261 34.90 9.69 6.23
C ILE A 261 35.67 10.92 6.74
N ASP A 262 36.21 10.82 7.95
CA ASP A 262 37.33 11.65 8.39
C ASP A 262 38.52 10.72 8.62
N GLY A 263 39.52 10.83 7.74
CA GLY A 263 40.70 9.97 7.76
C GLY A 263 41.25 9.67 6.36
N TYR A 264 41.83 10.68 5.71
CA TYR A 264 43.22 10.68 5.23
C TYR A 264 43.65 12.12 4.88
#